data_AF-A0A349M6M9-F1
#
_entry.id   AF-A0A349M6M9-F1
#
_cell.length_a   1.000
_cell.length_b   1.000
_cell.length_c   1.000
_cell.angle_alpha   90.00
_cell.angle_beta   90.00
_cell.angle_gamma   90.00
#
_symmetry.space_group_name_H-M   'P 1'
#
loop_
_entity.id
_entity.type
_entity.pdbx_description
1 polymer ?
#
loop_
_entity_poly.entity_id
_entity_poly.type
_entity_poly.pdbx_seq_one_letter_code
_entity_poly.pdbx_strand_id
1 'polypeptide(L)'
;MPAGKLMLIAGPSGCGKSTLLKCLNGFIPHSYKGTLSGEIQLHERATYGLSLRDLALQVGTMLQDPDKQILGSTVEQEIAFGLEKFKHTPR
;
A
#
# COMPACT_ATOMS: atom_id res chain seq x y z
N MET A 1 -13.85 -5.76 -3.38
CA MET A 1 -14.34 -4.41 -2.99
C MET A 1 -14.90 -3.76 -4.24
N PRO A 2 -16.14 -3.24 -4.27
CA PRO A 2 -16.68 -2.65 -5.51
C PRO A 2 -15.92 -1.37 -5.88
N ALA A 3 -15.68 -1.17 -7.17
CA ALA A 3 -14.99 0.03 -7.66
C ALA A 3 -15.74 1.31 -7.29
N GLY A 4 -15.00 2.36 -6.93
CA GLY A 4 -15.55 3.68 -6.59
C GLY A 4 -16.29 3.76 -5.25
N LYS A 5 -16.21 2.73 -4.40
CA LYS A 5 -16.85 2.74 -3.08
C LYS A 5 -15.87 3.18 -1.98
N LEU A 6 -16.36 4.05 -1.10
CA LEU A 6 -15.76 4.32 0.19
C LEU A 6 -16.19 3.22 1.17
N MET A 7 -15.23 2.58 1.84
CA MET A 7 -15.50 1.54 2.83
C MET A 7 -14.76 1.82 4.14
N LEU A 8 -15.41 1.50 5.26
CA LEU A 8 -14.85 1.67 6.60
C LEU A 8 -14.50 0.31 7.20
N ILE A 9 -13.28 0.19 7.73
CA ILE A 9 -12.87 -0.95 8.56
C ILE A 9 -12.70 -0.42 9.99
N ALA A 10 -13.62 -0.77 10.87
CA ALA A 10 -13.64 -0.32 12.25
C ALA A 10 -13.48 -1.49 13.23
N GLY A 11 -12.90 -1.20 14.39
CA GLY A 11 -12.71 -2.17 15.47
C GLY A 11 -11.70 -1.67 16.51
N PRO A 12 -11.63 -2.29 17.70
CA PRO A 12 -10.75 -1.87 18.79
C PRO A 12 -9.26 -1.85 18.41
N SER A 13 -8.43 -1.12 19.16
CA SER A 13 -6.97 -1.22 18.98
C SER A 13 -6.50 -2.67 19.13
N GLY A 14 -5.52 -3.10 18.33
CA GLY A 14 -5.00 -4.47 18.35
C GLY A 14 -5.81 -5.52 17.59
N CYS A 15 -7.03 -5.21 17.10
CA CYS A 15 -7.86 -6.21 16.39
C CYS A 15 -7.38 -6.58 14.96
N GLY A 16 -6.21 -6.07 14.53
CA GLY A 16 -5.61 -6.46 13.25
C GLY A 16 -5.88 -5.56 12.05
N LYS A 17 -6.55 -4.40 12.21
CA LYS A 17 -6.82 -3.46 11.09
C LYS A 17 -5.56 -3.08 10.29
N SER A 18 -4.50 -2.66 10.98
CA SER A 18 -3.24 -2.30 10.33
C SER A 18 -2.54 -3.51 9.71
N THR A 19 -2.72 -4.71 10.27
CA THR A 19 -2.23 -5.96 9.69
C THR A 19 -2.95 -6.27 8.38
N LEU A 20 -4.29 -6.13 8.35
CA LEU A 20 -5.08 -6.31 7.14
C LEU A 20 -4.65 -5.32 6.03
N LEU A 21 -4.48 -4.04 6.36
CA LEU A 21 -4.00 -3.04 5.38
C LEU A 21 -2.59 -3.38 4.84
N LYS A 22 -1.70 -3.90 5.70
CA LYS A 22 -0.36 -4.37 5.29
C LYS A 22 -0.40 -5.62 4.42
N CYS A 23 -1.40 -6.48 4.59
CA CYS A 23 -1.61 -7.60 3.67
C CYS A 23 -2.12 -7.11 2.30
N LEU A 24 -3.05 -6.15 2.29
CA LEU A 24 -3.63 -5.61 1.05
C LEU A 24 -2.60 -4.86 0.19
N ASN A 25 -1.69 -4.10 0.80
CA ASN A 25 -0.62 -3.39 0.08
C ASN A 25 0.67 -4.23 -0.12
N GLY A 26 0.65 -5.51 0.27
CA GLY A 26 1.74 -6.45 0.06
C GLY A 26 2.90 -6.38 1.06
N PHE A 27 2.91 -5.44 2.00
CA PHE A 27 3.96 -5.36 3.03
C PHE A 27 4.07 -6.63 3.89
N ILE A 28 2.96 -7.34 4.10
CA ILE A 28 2.98 -8.74 4.57
C ILE A 28 2.69 -9.63 3.35
N PRO A 29 3.56 -10.61 3.02
CA PRO A 29 4.72 -11.07 3.78
C PRO A 29 6.07 -10.43 3.35
N HIS A 30 6.08 -9.50 2.39
CA HIS A 30 7.32 -9.09 1.73
C HIS A 30 8.28 -8.27 2.61
N SER A 31 7.77 -7.35 3.44
CA SER A 31 8.57 -6.49 4.32
C SER A 31 8.48 -6.91 5.79
N TYR A 32 7.34 -7.47 6.20
CA TYR A 32 7.14 -8.03 7.53
C TYR A 32 7.00 -9.54 7.43
N LYS A 33 7.82 -10.26 8.20
CA LYS A 33 7.71 -11.72 8.30
C LYS A 33 6.36 -12.11 8.91
N GLY A 34 5.74 -13.13 8.32
CA GLY A 34 4.48 -13.69 8.80
C GLY A 34 4.02 -14.82 7.89
N THR A 35 3.11 -15.64 8.39
CA THR A 35 2.44 -16.66 7.58
C THR A 35 1.16 -16.06 7.03
N LEU A 36 1.02 -16.04 5.70
CA LEU A 36 -0.21 -15.67 5.03
C LEU A 36 -0.93 -16.95 4.60
N SER A 37 -2.20 -17.08 4.98
CA SER A 37 -3.10 -18.12 4.49
C SER A 37 -4.33 -17.48 3.87
N GLY A 38 -4.97 -18.19 2.93
CA GLY A 38 -6.01 -17.64 2.07
C GLY A 38 -5.42 -16.88 0.87
N GLU A 39 -6.26 -16.08 0.21
CA GLU A 39 -5.90 -15.38 -1.01
C GLU A 39 -6.27 -13.89 -0.92
N ILE A 40 -5.43 -13.05 -1.51
CA ILE A 40 -5.70 -11.62 -1.70
C ILE A 40 -5.69 -11.36 -3.19
N GLN A 41 -6.76 -10.74 -3.69
CA GLN A 41 -6.90 -10.40 -5.09
C GLN A 41 -7.08 -8.89 -5.25
N LEU A 42 -6.35 -8.32 -6.21
CA LEU A 42 -6.51 -6.96 -6.70
C LEU A 42 -6.93 -7.03 -8.16
N HIS A 43 -8.07 -6.41 -8.52
CA HIS A 43 -8.60 -6.46 -9.88
C HIS A 43 -8.69 -7.90 -10.44
N GLU A 44 -9.19 -8.84 -9.64
CA GLU A 44 -9.33 -10.27 -9.98
C GLU A 44 -8.00 -11.01 -10.21
N ARG A 45 -6.87 -10.40 -9.84
CA ARG A 45 -5.54 -11.01 -9.93
C ARG A 45 -5.01 -11.29 -8.53
N ALA A 46 -4.56 -12.52 -8.30
CA ALA A 46 -3.86 -12.88 -7.08
C ALA A 46 -2.64 -11.97 -6.89
N THR A 47 -2.43 -11.49 -5.67
CA THR A 47 -1.23 -10.70 -5.32
C THR A 47 0.00 -11.59 -5.10
N TYR A 48 -0.20 -12.89 -4.94
CA TYR A 48 0.86 -13.86 -4.77
C TYR A 48 1.76 -13.91 -6.02
N GLY A 49 3.07 -13.79 -5.80
CA GLY A 49 4.07 -13.77 -6.88
C GLY A 49 4.29 -12.39 -7.52
N LEU A 50 3.50 -11.38 -7.20
CA LEU A 50 3.77 -9.99 -7.58
C LEU A 50 4.82 -9.38 -6.65
N SER A 51 5.71 -8.56 -7.20
CA SER A 51 6.67 -7.82 -6.38
C SER A 51 5.97 -6.67 -5.63
N LEU A 52 6.59 -6.19 -4.54
CA LEU A 52 6.13 -4.96 -3.87
C LEU A 52 6.02 -3.77 -4.83
N ARG A 53 6.88 -3.71 -5.85
CA ARG A 53 6.86 -2.64 -6.85
C ARG A 53 5.61 -2.73 -7.72
N ASP A 54 5.21 -3.94 -8.13
CA ASP A 54 4.00 -4.15 -8.93
C ASP A 54 2.74 -3.80 -8.12
N LEU A 55 2.73 -4.18 -6.84
CA LEU A 55 1.62 -3.88 -5.92
C LEU A 55 1.51 -2.38 -5.61
N ALA A 56 2.65 -1.68 -5.46
CA ALA A 56 2.67 -0.25 -5.18
C ALA A 56 2.12 0.62 -6.34
N LEU A 57 2.08 0.09 -7.57
CA LEU A 57 1.41 0.74 -8.70
C LEU A 57 -0.12 0.59 -8.66
N GLN A 58 -0.65 -0.32 -7.85
CA GLN A 58 -2.07 -0.64 -7.75
C GLN A 58 -2.69 -0.12 -6.45
N VAL A 59 -1.92 -0.08 -5.35
CA VAL A 59 -2.41 0.25 -4.01
C VAL A 59 -1.54 1.34 -3.38
N GLY A 60 -2.16 2.49 -3.10
CA GLY A 60 -1.58 3.55 -2.26
C GLY A 60 -1.95 3.36 -0.79
N THR A 61 -1.10 3.83 0.13
CA THR A 61 -1.39 3.82 1.58
C THR A 61 -0.99 5.17 2.19
N MET A 62 -1.87 5.73 3.01
CA MET A 62 -1.55 6.83 3.92
C MET A 62 -1.39 6.24 5.33
N LEU A 63 -0.22 6.41 5.93
CA LEU A 63 0.06 5.91 7.27
C LEU A 63 -0.60 6.78 8.34
N GLN A 64 -0.74 6.24 9.55
CA GLN A 64 -1.33 6.95 10.68
C GLN A 64 -0.56 8.20 11.09
N ASP A 65 0.76 8.17 10.90
CA ASP A 65 1.67 9.27 11.21
C ASP A 65 2.21 9.83 9.89
N PRO A 66 1.65 10.95 9.40
CA PRO A 66 2.03 11.51 8.10
C PRO A 66 3.47 12.03 8.09
N ASP A 67 3.98 12.52 9.22
CA ASP A 67 5.34 13.06 9.32
C ASP A 67 6.40 11.98 9.09
N LYS A 68 6.08 10.72 9.40
CA LYS A 68 6.95 9.56 9.11
C LYS A 68 6.92 9.11 7.65
N GLN A 69 6.01 9.64 6.84
CA GLN A 69 5.86 9.25 5.43
C GLN A 69 6.44 10.29 4.46
N ILE A 70 6.62 11.54 4.89
CA ILE A 70 7.19 12.63 4.07
C ILE A 70 8.70 12.43 3.91
N LEU A 71 9.19 12.52 2.67
CA LEU A 71 10.60 12.36 2.31
C LEU A 71 11.16 13.61 1.60
N GLY A 72 10.32 14.37 0.90
CA GLY A 72 10.70 15.59 0.19
C GLY A 72 10.91 16.78 1.12
N SER A 73 11.81 17.70 0.72
CA SER A 73 12.03 18.96 1.45
C SER A 73 11.09 20.09 1.02
N THR A 74 10.40 19.91 -0.12
CA THR A 74 9.29 20.76 -0.57
C THR A 74 8.09 19.91 -1.01
N VAL A 75 6.93 20.54 -1.16
CA VAL A 75 5.71 19.88 -1.64
C VAL A 75 5.91 19.31 -3.04
N GLU A 76 6.56 20.05 -3.94
CA GLU A 76 6.85 19.62 -5.31
C GLU A 76 7.73 18.36 -5.31
N GLN A 77 8.77 18.34 -4.46
CA GLN A 77 9.66 17.18 -4.34
C GLN A 77 8.95 15.94 -3.78
N GLU A 78 8.08 16.12 -2.78
CA GLU A 78 7.29 15.03 -2.22
C GLU A 78 6.35 14.41 -3.27
N ILE A 79 5.65 15.24 -4.05
CA ILE A 79 4.76 14.78 -5.11
C ILE A 79 5.55 14.07 -6.23
N ALA A 80 6.72 14.59 -6.60
CA ALA A 80 7.56 14.01 -7.65
C ALA A 80 8.22 12.67 -7.24
N PHE A 81 8.46 12.46 -5.95
CA PHE A 81 9.22 11.32 -5.43
C PHE A 81 8.71 9.97 -5.97
N GLY A 82 7.41 9.70 -5.86
CA GLY A 82 6.82 8.46 -6.37
C GLY A 82 6.99 8.30 -7.88
N LEU A 83 6.73 9.37 -8.63
CA LEU A 83 6.83 9.39 -10.11
C LEU A 83 8.25 9.07 -10.59
N GLU A 84 9.27 9.63 -9.93
CA GLU A 84 10.68 9.36 -10.22
C GLU A 84 11.05 7.89 -9.96
N LYS A 85 10.60 7.32 -8.83
CA LYS A 85 10.86 5.92 -8.48
C LYS A 85 10.24 4.93 -9.47
N PHE A 86 9.10 5.29 -10.06
CA PHE A 86 8.46 4.48 -11.10
C PHE A 86 8.92 4.82 -12.52
N LYS A 87 9.89 5.74 -12.69
CA LYS A 87 10.35 6.22 -14.02
C LYS A 87 9.21 6.79 -14.89
N HIS A 88 8.19 7.37 -14.27
CA HIS A 88 7.03 7.98 -14.93
C HIS A 88 7.18 9.50 -15.13
N THR A 89 8.40 10.03 -15.06
CA THR A 89 8.64 11.47 -15.25
C THR A 89 8.49 11.85 -16.73
N PRO A 90 7.61 12.82 -17.07
CA PRO A 90 7.89 13.67 -18.22
C PRO A 90 9.16 14.46 -17.89
N ARG A 91 10.11 14.52 -18.83
CA ARG A 91 11.27 15.41 -18.74
C ARG A 91 10.84 16.86 -18.70
#